data_AF-A0A533Q774-F1
#
_entry.id   AF-A0A533Q774-F1
#
_cell.length_a   1.000
_cell.length_b   1.000
_cell.length_c   1.000
_cell.angle_alpha   90.00
_cell.angle_beta   90.00
_cell.angle_gamma   90.00
#
_symmetry.space_group_name_H-M   'P 1'
#
loop_
_entity.id
_entity.type
_entity.pdbx_description
1 polymer ?
#
loop_
_entity_poly.entity_id
_entity_poly.type
_entity_poly.pdbx_seq_one_letter_code
_entity_poly.pdbx_strand_id
1 'polypeptide(L)'
;MNIRIKVGTVEKESAEILAFYLYEDLPIAGDMLTHCDNALHNIVSELIKKKEFVAKLNRTLILPTYGKIPAKRIMLVGLGKKKEVTLDKVRQAAGTTASIVYDTGIGEVTSVIDSIDMPASPEWYQAYTEGCLLALYTFQKYKYILPEEKKELKTITLLLSYKETAKPAQEGIKHGQIIADAVCFTRDLINTPAQDKTPTILANTAKKLAGETGVHCKIVSTPELKKLGMGGILGVSQGSNQPPKLIILEYNIRAKNQDTIIFVGKGITFDSGGICIKPAKDMDQMKSDMSGAAAVMGAMKAISKMRLPQRIIGLIPCTENMPGSSAIKPGDIVKFYSGKTAEVVNTDAEGRLILADALGYAENYKPDAVIDLATLTGSCVVALGTIATGMAGNNEELKKRIRIAGEKSWERVWELPLWDEYQEYIKSDIADIKNTGGPHAGAITAACFLSKFTGKYPWVHLDIAGTSWCDKNTAYTRKGASGVGVRLLIQLIQDWTRFS
;
A
#
# COMPACT_ATOMS: atom_id res chain seq x y z
N MET A 1 -3.39 -4.92 19.67
CA MET A 1 -4.27 -3.74 19.82
C MET A 1 -5.72 -4.19 19.82
N ASN A 2 -6.48 -3.85 20.86
CA ASN A 2 -7.93 -4.01 20.90
C ASN A 2 -8.61 -2.68 20.54
N ILE A 3 -9.51 -2.67 19.56
CA ILE A 3 -10.30 -1.49 19.21
C ILE A 3 -11.76 -1.83 19.48
N ARG A 4 -12.38 -1.11 20.42
CA ARG A 4 -13.76 -1.37 20.86
C ARG A 4 -14.60 -0.12 20.78
N ILE A 5 -15.92 -0.32 20.74
CA ILE A 5 -16.91 0.75 20.73
C ILE A 5 -17.60 0.79 22.08
N LYS A 6 -17.83 2.00 22.60
CA LYS A 6 -18.68 2.24 23.75
C LYS A 6 -19.68 3.35 23.37
N VAL A 7 -20.95 3.13 23.69
CA VAL A 7 -21.98 4.17 23.57
C VAL A 7 -22.21 4.71 24.98
N GLY A 8 -22.11 6.02 25.15
CA GLY A 8 -22.22 6.64 26.47
C GLY A 8 -21.72 8.07 26.45
N THR A 9 -21.38 8.56 27.63
CA THR A 9 -21.03 9.96 27.85
C THR A 9 -19.75 10.06 28.69
N VAL A 10 -19.04 11.20 28.59
CA VAL A 10 -17.74 11.40 29.24
C VAL A 10 -17.82 11.52 30.76
N GLU A 11 -18.98 11.85 31.33
CA GLU A 11 -19.16 12.03 32.79
C GLU A 11 -18.96 10.73 33.57
N LYS A 12 -19.07 9.58 32.89
CA LYS A 12 -18.91 8.24 33.47
C LYS A 12 -17.70 7.49 32.90
N GLU A 13 -16.89 8.16 32.08
CA GLU A 13 -15.77 7.52 31.38
C GLU A 13 -14.47 7.66 32.17
N SER A 14 -14.12 6.61 32.92
CA SER A 14 -12.78 6.46 33.50
C SER A 14 -11.82 6.02 32.40
N ALA A 15 -10.89 6.91 32.02
CA ALA A 15 -9.84 6.64 31.02
C ALA A 15 -8.53 7.34 31.38
N GLU A 16 -7.39 6.76 31.02
CA GLU A 16 -6.08 7.45 31.13
C GLU A 16 -6.04 8.75 30.32
N ILE A 17 -6.70 8.78 29.16
CA ILE A 17 -6.78 9.94 28.28
C ILE A 17 -8.05 9.90 27.41
N LEU A 18 -8.79 11.03 27.39
CA LEU A 18 -9.88 11.29 26.44
C LEU A 18 -9.36 12.13 25.29
N ALA A 19 -9.35 11.60 24.06
CA ALA A 19 -8.91 12.33 22.87
C ALA A 19 -10.10 12.93 22.13
N PHE A 20 -10.11 14.26 21.99
CA PHE A 20 -11.11 15.05 21.28
C PHE A 20 -10.51 15.62 19.99
N TYR A 21 -11.31 15.68 18.93
CA TYR A 21 -10.87 16.11 17.60
C TYR A 21 -11.57 17.41 17.20
N LEU A 22 -10.78 18.45 16.92
CA LEU A 22 -11.29 19.81 16.76
C LEU A 22 -10.97 20.36 15.37
N TYR A 23 -11.89 21.15 14.83
CA TYR A 23 -11.64 21.95 13.64
C TYR A 23 -10.97 23.28 14.01
N GLU A 24 -10.11 23.79 13.13
CA GLU A 24 -9.39 25.05 13.32
C GLU A 24 -10.31 26.28 13.31
N ASP A 25 -11.34 26.25 12.48
CA ASP A 25 -12.20 27.38 12.13
C ASP A 25 -13.56 27.34 12.83
N LEU A 26 -13.77 26.42 13.76
CA LEU A 26 -14.98 26.33 14.57
C LEU A 26 -14.69 26.53 16.05
N PRO A 27 -15.65 27.07 16.82
CA PRO A 27 -15.59 27.02 18.28
C PRO A 27 -15.65 25.56 18.76
N ILE A 28 -15.45 25.37 20.07
CA ILE A 28 -15.73 24.09 20.71
C ILE A 28 -17.15 23.65 20.34
N ALA A 29 -17.26 22.43 19.82
CA ALA A 29 -18.50 21.79 19.44
C ALA A 29 -18.54 20.39 20.05
N GLY A 30 -19.75 19.82 20.17
CA GLY A 30 -19.98 18.54 20.81
C GLY A 30 -20.30 18.67 22.30
N ASP A 31 -21.32 17.93 22.75
CA ASP A 31 -21.82 17.98 24.12
C ASP A 31 -20.77 17.49 25.13
N MET A 32 -19.96 16.50 24.76
CA MET A 32 -18.98 15.89 25.68
C MET A 32 -17.77 16.78 25.87
N LEU A 33 -17.24 17.39 24.79
CA LEU A 33 -16.15 18.35 24.93
C LEU A 33 -16.59 19.59 25.72
N THR A 34 -17.80 20.09 25.46
CA THR A 34 -18.38 21.22 26.22
C THR A 34 -18.53 20.88 27.70
N HIS A 35 -18.99 19.67 28.03
CA HIS A 35 -19.04 19.20 29.41
C HIS A 35 -17.66 19.19 30.07
N CYS A 36 -16.66 18.59 29.40
CA CYS A 36 -15.29 18.54 29.91
C CYS A 36 -14.70 19.93 30.11
N ASP A 37 -14.92 20.86 29.18
CA ASP A 37 -14.42 22.23 29.28
C ASP A 37 -15.03 22.96 30.49
N ASN A 38 -16.35 22.87 30.68
CA ASN A 38 -17.04 23.44 31.85
C ASN A 38 -16.48 22.89 33.17
N ALA A 39 -16.28 21.58 33.27
CA ALA A 39 -15.72 20.94 34.46
C ALA A 39 -14.27 21.37 34.74
N LEU A 40 -13.54 21.77 33.69
CA LEU A 40 -12.17 22.28 33.74
C LEU A 40 -12.13 23.82 33.76
N HIS A 41 -13.20 24.48 34.20
CA HIS A 41 -13.29 25.94 34.34
C HIS A 41 -13.06 26.71 33.02
N ASN A 42 -13.53 26.15 31.89
CA ASN A 42 -13.45 26.72 30.54
C ASN A 42 -12.02 26.93 30.00
N ILE A 43 -11.05 26.16 30.52
CA ILE A 43 -9.65 26.29 30.12
C ILE A 43 -9.43 26.03 28.62
N VAL A 44 -10.16 25.09 28.01
CA VAL A 44 -10.02 24.78 26.58
C VAL A 44 -10.53 25.96 25.75
N SER A 45 -11.70 26.52 26.11
CA SER A 45 -12.24 27.72 25.47
C SER A 45 -11.29 28.91 25.60
N GLU A 46 -10.69 29.10 26.77
CA GLU A 46 -9.72 30.17 27.02
C GLU A 46 -8.48 30.03 26.16
N LEU A 47 -7.91 28.83 26.07
CA LEU A 47 -6.73 28.54 25.24
C LEU A 47 -6.99 28.78 23.75
N ILE A 48 -8.17 28.40 23.26
CA ILE A 48 -8.58 28.66 21.86
C ILE A 48 -8.77 30.17 21.64
N LYS A 49 -9.49 30.86 22.54
CA LYS A 49 -9.74 32.30 22.45
C LYS A 49 -8.46 33.12 22.47
N LYS A 50 -7.49 32.74 23.29
CA LYS A 50 -6.15 33.37 23.36
C LYS A 50 -5.22 32.95 22.22
N LYS A 51 -5.63 32.01 21.36
CA LYS A 51 -4.82 31.39 20.30
C LYS A 51 -3.56 30.67 20.82
N GLU A 52 -3.58 30.27 22.08
CA GLU A 52 -2.54 29.40 22.69
C GLU A 52 -2.66 27.97 22.18
N PHE A 53 -3.88 27.56 21.80
CA PHE A 53 -4.13 26.37 20.99
C PHE A 53 -4.88 26.75 19.70
N VAL A 54 -4.30 26.38 18.56
CA VAL A 54 -4.94 26.48 17.24
C VAL A 54 -5.00 25.07 16.68
N ALA A 55 -6.21 24.57 16.39
CA ALA A 55 -6.47 23.19 15.97
C ALA A 55 -6.06 22.89 14.52
N LYS A 56 -4.85 23.32 14.13
CA LYS A 56 -4.20 22.93 12.86
C LYS A 56 -4.02 21.41 12.81
N LEU A 57 -4.00 20.85 11.61
CA LEU A 57 -3.84 19.41 11.40
C LEU A 57 -2.64 18.85 12.20
N ASN A 58 -2.89 17.76 12.94
CA ASN A 58 -1.93 17.04 13.79
C ASN A 58 -1.36 17.85 14.96
N ARG A 59 -1.83 19.09 15.21
CA ARG A 59 -1.48 19.81 16.43
C ARG A 59 -2.18 19.18 17.62
N THR A 60 -1.45 18.96 18.70
CA THR A 60 -1.98 18.32 19.90
C THR A 60 -1.69 19.12 21.16
N LEU A 61 -2.54 18.94 22.17
CA LEU A 61 -2.37 19.46 23.52
C LEU A 61 -2.92 18.45 24.51
N ILE A 62 -2.15 18.10 25.54
CA ILE A 62 -2.60 17.21 26.62
C ILE A 62 -2.75 18.05 27.89
N LEU A 63 -3.92 17.97 28.53
CA LEU A 63 -4.23 18.67 29.77
C LEU A 63 -4.60 17.65 30.86
N PRO A 64 -3.99 17.73 32.06
CA PRO A 64 -4.43 16.95 33.20
C PRO A 64 -5.81 17.44 33.68
N THR A 65 -6.65 16.53 34.15
CA THR A 65 -7.99 16.87 34.64
C THR A 65 -8.03 17.16 36.13
N TYR A 66 -6.98 16.78 36.87
CA TYR A 66 -6.89 16.89 38.33
C TYR A 66 -8.12 16.32 39.08
N GLY A 67 -8.74 15.27 38.52
CA GLY A 67 -9.91 14.61 39.11
C GLY A 67 -11.22 15.40 38.99
N LYS A 68 -11.25 16.49 38.20
CA LYS A 68 -12.49 17.24 37.91
C LYS A 68 -13.48 16.44 37.05
N ILE A 69 -12.98 15.47 36.29
CA ILE A 69 -13.75 14.45 35.57
C ILE A 69 -13.08 13.08 35.81
N PRO A 70 -13.77 11.94 35.56
CA PRO A 70 -13.21 10.62 35.85
C PRO A 70 -11.94 10.26 35.04
N ALA A 71 -11.81 10.79 33.82
CA ALA A 71 -10.61 10.63 33.02
C ALA A 71 -9.44 11.39 33.63
N LYS A 72 -8.21 10.86 33.55
CA LYS A 72 -7.01 11.50 34.13
C LYS A 72 -6.49 12.69 33.30
N ARG A 73 -6.71 12.64 31.99
CA ARG A 73 -6.21 13.63 31.01
C ARG A 73 -7.23 13.80 29.89
N ILE A 74 -7.22 14.97 29.27
CA ILE A 74 -7.81 15.19 27.95
C ILE A 74 -6.70 15.50 26.95
N MET A 75 -6.91 15.09 25.70
CA MET A 75 -6.04 15.37 24.57
C MET A 75 -6.86 16.06 23.50
N LEU A 76 -6.44 17.25 23.09
CA LEU A 76 -7.01 17.95 21.95
C LEU A 76 -6.19 17.61 20.71
N VAL A 77 -6.85 17.31 19.60
CA VAL A 77 -6.22 16.94 18.33
C VAL A 77 -6.82 17.77 17.21
N GLY A 78 -5.97 18.52 16.51
CA GLY A 78 -6.42 19.37 15.42
C GLY A 78 -6.62 18.61 14.11
N LEU A 79 -7.77 18.85 13.48
CA LEU A 79 -8.11 18.36 12.13
C LEU A 79 -7.82 19.40 11.03
N GLY A 80 -7.51 20.64 11.42
CA GLY A 80 -7.43 21.78 10.50
C GLY A 80 -8.81 22.33 10.16
N LYS A 81 -8.90 23.12 9.09
CA LYS A 81 -10.16 23.74 8.65
C LYS A 81 -11.18 22.70 8.20
N LYS A 82 -12.43 22.85 8.64
CA LYS A 82 -13.52 21.89 8.39
C LYS A 82 -13.71 21.53 6.93
N LYS A 83 -13.74 22.53 6.04
CA LYS A 83 -13.96 22.34 4.60
C LYS A 83 -12.84 21.55 3.90
N GLU A 84 -11.67 21.46 4.52
CA GLU A 84 -10.52 20.77 3.95
C GLU A 84 -10.29 19.39 4.58
N VAL A 85 -11.16 18.93 5.47
CA VAL A 85 -11.00 17.62 6.13
C VAL A 85 -11.33 16.51 5.15
N THR A 86 -10.34 15.65 4.92
CA THR A 86 -10.44 14.44 4.11
C THR A 86 -10.28 13.21 5.00
N LEU A 87 -10.64 12.03 4.48
CA LEU A 87 -10.37 10.76 5.17
C LEU A 87 -8.88 10.58 5.48
N ASP A 88 -7.98 11.14 4.67
CA ASP A 88 -6.56 11.10 4.98
C ASP A 88 -6.18 11.98 6.17
N LYS A 89 -6.74 13.18 6.30
CA LYS A 89 -6.51 14.02 7.49
C LYS A 89 -7.03 13.34 8.76
N VAL A 90 -8.13 12.58 8.67
CA VAL A 90 -8.61 11.73 9.78
C VAL A 90 -7.58 10.65 10.12
N ARG A 91 -7.06 9.94 9.11
CA ARG A 91 -6.00 8.93 9.28
C ARG A 91 -4.73 9.51 9.92
N GLN A 92 -4.33 10.72 9.51
CA GLN A 92 -3.19 11.44 10.08
C GLN A 92 -3.42 11.83 11.55
N ALA A 93 -4.58 12.41 11.86
CA ALA A 93 -4.92 12.78 13.23
C ALA A 93 -4.94 11.54 14.14
N ALA A 94 -5.56 10.45 13.69
CA ALA A 94 -5.60 9.18 14.42
C ALA A 94 -4.20 8.57 14.64
N GLY A 95 -3.35 8.55 13.60
CA GLY A 95 -1.98 8.07 13.72
C GLY A 95 -1.11 8.93 14.64
N THR A 96 -1.34 10.24 14.63
CA THR A 96 -0.70 11.19 15.56
C THR A 96 -1.13 10.90 17.00
N THR A 97 -2.43 10.71 17.25
CA THR A 97 -2.96 10.32 18.56
C THR A 97 -2.32 9.03 19.06
N ALA A 98 -2.34 7.97 18.24
CA ALA A 98 -1.78 6.68 18.61
C ALA A 98 -0.27 6.76 18.92
N SER A 99 0.49 7.51 18.10
CA SER A 99 1.93 7.69 18.30
C SER A 99 2.25 8.40 19.61
N ILE A 100 1.57 9.52 19.90
CA ILE A 100 1.81 10.30 21.11
C ILE A 100 1.44 9.50 22.36
N VAL A 101 0.28 8.82 22.35
CA VAL A 101 -0.14 7.98 23.47
C VAL A 101 0.86 6.85 23.70
N TYR A 102 1.32 6.19 22.63
CA TYR A 102 2.39 5.20 22.70
C TYR A 102 3.66 5.78 23.32
N ASP A 103 4.13 6.94 22.86
CA ASP A 103 5.37 7.57 23.33
C ASP A 103 5.29 8.01 24.80
N THR A 104 4.09 8.29 25.32
CA THR A 104 3.87 8.62 26.73
C THR A 104 3.84 7.39 27.65
N GLY A 105 3.87 6.17 27.09
CA GLY A 105 3.77 4.92 27.87
C GLY A 105 2.35 4.60 28.37
N ILE A 106 1.34 5.32 27.88
CA ILE A 106 -0.05 5.11 28.27
C ILE A 106 -0.64 3.92 27.48
N GLY A 107 -1.28 3.00 28.21
CA GLY A 107 -1.80 1.74 27.66
C GLY A 107 -3.19 1.80 27.03
N GLU A 108 -3.93 2.89 27.23
CA GLU A 108 -5.30 3.05 26.75
C GLU A 108 -5.60 4.50 26.33
N VAL A 109 -6.42 4.65 25.30
CA VAL A 109 -7.01 5.94 24.91
C VAL A 109 -8.47 5.75 24.56
N THR A 110 -9.31 6.67 25.03
CA THR A 110 -10.71 6.76 24.61
C THR A 110 -10.85 7.96 23.69
N SER A 111 -11.17 7.70 22.43
CA SER A 111 -11.34 8.69 21.37
C SER A 111 -12.81 9.08 21.30
N VAL A 112 -13.08 10.36 21.54
CA VAL A 112 -14.43 10.91 21.58
C VAL A 112 -14.75 11.51 20.21
N ILE A 113 -15.81 11.00 19.58
CA ILE A 113 -16.17 11.32 18.18
C ILE A 113 -17.38 12.28 18.12
N ASP A 114 -17.67 12.98 19.22
CA ASP A 114 -18.84 13.84 19.38
C ASP A 114 -18.71 15.21 18.71
N SER A 115 -17.48 15.66 18.51
CA SER A 115 -17.08 17.00 18.08
C SER A 115 -16.89 17.11 16.56
N ILE A 116 -17.15 16.01 15.83
CA ILE A 116 -16.97 15.88 14.39
C ILE A 116 -18.34 15.66 13.76
N ASP A 117 -18.69 16.43 12.72
CA ASP A 117 -19.98 16.30 12.01
C ASP A 117 -20.03 15.11 11.02
N MET A 118 -18.94 14.37 10.86
CA MET A 118 -18.81 13.23 9.95
C MET A 118 -19.01 11.81 10.55
N PRO A 119 -19.68 11.56 11.68
CA PRO A 119 -19.50 10.32 12.43
C PRO A 119 -20.35 9.15 11.93
N ALA A 120 -21.09 9.25 10.82
CA ALA A 120 -22.03 8.20 10.41
C ALA A 120 -21.53 7.29 9.26
N SER A 121 -20.39 7.56 8.65
CA SER A 121 -19.88 6.78 7.52
C SER A 121 -18.87 5.71 7.97
N PRO A 122 -19.00 4.43 7.58
CA PRO A 122 -18.00 3.39 7.85
C PRO A 122 -16.57 3.78 7.43
N GLU A 123 -16.43 4.55 6.35
CA GLU A 123 -15.16 5.00 5.77
C GLU A 123 -14.34 5.87 6.73
N TRP A 124 -15.03 6.71 7.52
CA TRP A 124 -14.38 7.54 8.54
C TRP A 124 -13.72 6.67 9.60
N TYR A 125 -14.46 5.70 10.14
CA TYR A 125 -13.97 4.77 11.16
C TYR A 125 -12.90 3.83 10.61
N GLN A 126 -12.98 3.47 9.34
CA GLN A 126 -11.93 2.75 8.64
C GLN A 126 -10.65 3.57 8.60
N ALA A 127 -10.69 4.82 8.11
CA ALA A 127 -9.51 5.69 8.03
C ALA A 127 -8.91 5.97 9.41
N TYR A 128 -9.75 6.19 10.42
CA TYR A 128 -9.33 6.32 11.82
C TYR A 128 -8.56 5.09 12.31
N THR A 129 -9.14 3.91 12.09
CA THR A 129 -8.58 2.62 12.50
C THR A 129 -7.25 2.35 11.80
N GLU A 130 -7.19 2.58 10.48
CA GLU A 130 -5.95 2.49 9.71
C GLU A 130 -4.88 3.41 10.28
N GLY A 131 -5.20 4.67 10.57
CA GLY A 131 -4.26 5.66 11.09
C GLY A 131 -3.61 5.20 12.40
N CYS A 132 -4.43 4.79 13.36
CA CYS A 132 -3.98 4.25 14.64
C CYS A 132 -3.06 3.03 14.47
N LEU A 133 -3.48 2.05 13.67
CA LEU A 133 -2.75 0.78 13.55
C LEU A 133 -1.46 0.93 12.74
N LEU A 134 -1.50 1.66 11.62
CA LEU A 134 -0.35 1.84 10.74
C LEU A 134 0.73 2.71 11.38
N ALA A 135 0.34 3.69 12.20
CA ALA A 135 1.28 4.47 12.99
C ALA A 135 2.05 3.62 13.99
N LEU A 136 1.47 2.55 14.52
CA LEU A 136 2.12 1.69 15.51
C LEU A 136 2.91 0.53 14.89
N TYR A 137 2.99 0.46 13.56
CA TYR A 137 3.82 -0.52 12.87
C TYR A 137 5.29 -0.40 13.30
N THR A 138 5.91 -1.53 13.63
CA THR A 138 7.35 -1.61 13.88
C THR A 138 7.94 -2.85 13.22
N PHE A 139 9.14 -2.72 12.67
CA PHE A 139 9.88 -3.84 12.10
C PHE A 139 11.11 -4.14 12.95
N GLN A 140 10.93 -4.94 14.00
CA GLN A 140 11.99 -5.27 14.97
C GLN A 140 12.48 -6.72 14.87
N LYS A 141 12.06 -7.47 13.84
CA LYS A 141 12.35 -8.91 13.65
C LYS A 141 13.83 -9.29 13.82
N TYR A 142 14.74 -8.41 13.45
CA TYR A 142 16.20 -8.65 13.45
C TYR A 142 16.96 -7.96 14.59
N LYS A 143 16.27 -7.27 15.50
CA LYS A 143 16.90 -6.59 16.63
C LYS A 143 17.09 -7.57 17.78
N TYR A 144 18.35 -7.83 18.16
CA TYR A 144 18.67 -8.63 19.35
C TYR A 144 18.40 -7.87 20.65
N ILE A 145 18.92 -6.64 20.74
CA ILE A 145 18.62 -5.71 21.83
C ILE A 145 17.36 -4.95 21.48
N LEU A 146 16.29 -5.24 22.20
CA LEU A 146 15.05 -4.48 22.15
C LEU A 146 15.15 -3.28 23.11
N PRO A 147 14.37 -2.20 22.91
CA PRO A 147 14.31 -1.09 23.86
C PRO A 147 13.96 -1.56 25.28
N GLU A 148 14.58 -0.96 26.30
CA GLU A 148 14.49 -1.37 27.72
C GLU A 148 13.06 -1.35 28.28
N GLU A 149 12.19 -0.45 27.78
CA GLU A 149 10.76 -0.42 28.12
C GLU A 149 9.89 -0.65 26.88
N LYS A 150 9.07 -1.70 26.91
CA LYS A 150 7.99 -1.89 25.94
C LYS A 150 6.86 -0.93 26.28
N LYS A 151 6.95 0.29 25.77
CA LYS A 151 5.77 1.15 25.61
C LYS A 151 4.74 0.38 24.80
N GLU A 152 3.50 0.33 25.26
CA GLU A 152 2.45 -0.41 24.57
C GLU A 152 1.11 0.28 24.74
N LEU A 153 0.55 0.76 23.62
CA LEU A 153 -0.87 1.09 23.55
C LEU A 153 -1.65 -0.20 23.27
N LYS A 154 -2.46 -0.64 24.24
CA LYS A 154 -3.17 -1.92 24.19
C LYS A 154 -4.60 -1.77 23.69
N THR A 155 -5.28 -0.71 24.11
CA THR A 155 -6.71 -0.50 23.86
C THR A 155 -7.01 0.89 23.33
N ILE A 156 -7.78 0.95 22.26
CA ILE A 156 -8.42 2.18 21.77
C ILE A 156 -9.92 1.98 21.90
N THR A 157 -10.59 2.86 22.64
CA THR A 157 -12.05 2.88 22.73
C THR A 157 -12.57 4.03 21.88
N LEU A 158 -13.52 3.76 20.99
CA LEU A 158 -14.31 4.81 20.35
C LEU A 158 -15.56 5.06 21.21
N LEU A 159 -15.62 6.24 21.83
CA LEU A 159 -16.78 6.69 22.58
C LEU A 159 -17.73 7.42 21.62
N LEU A 160 -18.91 6.84 21.44
CA LEU A 160 -19.94 7.31 20.52
C LEU A 160 -21.12 7.90 21.30
N SER A 161 -21.60 9.05 20.85
CA SER A 161 -22.75 9.75 21.44
C SER A 161 -24.06 9.01 21.19
N TYR A 162 -24.21 8.38 20.02
CA TYR A 162 -25.47 7.84 19.56
C TYR A 162 -25.37 6.37 19.15
N LYS A 163 -26.39 5.57 19.50
CA LYS A 163 -26.38 4.11 19.30
C LYS A 163 -26.38 3.72 17.82
N GLU A 164 -27.01 4.53 16.97
CA GLU A 164 -27.08 4.37 15.52
C GLU A 164 -25.70 4.42 14.84
N THR A 165 -24.74 5.15 15.40
CA THR A 165 -23.36 5.22 14.88
C THR A 165 -22.54 3.96 15.17
N ALA A 166 -23.00 3.10 16.10
CA ALA A 166 -22.28 1.91 16.49
C ALA A 166 -22.12 0.89 15.35
N LYS A 167 -23.13 0.71 14.50
CA LYS A 167 -23.06 -0.26 13.38
C LYS A 167 -22.07 0.20 12.30
N PRO A 168 -22.14 1.44 11.76
CA PRO A 168 -21.11 1.97 10.87
C PRO A 168 -19.70 1.91 11.48
N ALA A 169 -19.57 2.20 12.77
CA ALA A 169 -18.28 2.10 13.47
C ALA A 169 -17.75 0.66 13.52
N GLN A 170 -18.60 -0.33 13.81
CA GLN A 170 -18.19 -1.74 13.82
C GLN A 170 -17.69 -2.19 12.44
N GLU A 171 -18.39 -1.80 11.38
CA GLU A 171 -18.02 -2.11 10.01
C GLU A 171 -16.69 -1.44 9.62
N GLY A 172 -16.57 -0.14 9.87
CA GLY A 172 -15.36 0.62 9.57
C GLY A 172 -14.14 0.13 10.35
N ILE A 173 -14.28 -0.18 11.65
CA ILE A 173 -13.20 -0.79 12.46
C ILE A 173 -12.77 -2.13 11.86
N LYS A 174 -13.73 -2.99 11.50
CA LYS A 174 -13.43 -4.28 10.89
C LYS A 174 -12.67 -4.13 9.58
N HIS A 175 -13.12 -3.25 8.68
CA HIS A 175 -12.42 -2.98 7.41
C HIS A 175 -11.04 -2.38 7.65
N GLY A 176 -10.93 -1.39 8.54
CA GLY A 176 -9.67 -0.73 8.84
C GLY A 176 -8.63 -1.69 9.44
N GLN A 177 -9.06 -2.64 10.28
CA GLN A 177 -8.20 -3.69 10.82
C GLN A 177 -7.69 -4.63 9.71
N ILE A 178 -8.57 -5.08 8.80
CA ILE A 178 -8.19 -5.96 7.69
C ILE A 178 -7.19 -5.25 6.76
N ILE A 179 -7.47 -3.99 6.42
CA ILE A 179 -6.63 -3.19 5.53
C ILE A 179 -5.27 -2.91 6.20
N ALA A 180 -5.26 -2.49 7.47
CA ALA A 180 -4.00 -2.25 8.19
C ALA A 180 -3.17 -3.53 8.33
N ASP A 181 -3.78 -4.69 8.61
CA ASP A 181 -3.10 -5.99 8.64
C ASP A 181 -2.48 -6.36 7.28
N ALA A 182 -3.18 -6.08 6.18
CA ALA A 182 -2.66 -6.29 4.84
C ALA A 182 -1.48 -5.36 4.50
N VAL A 183 -1.59 -4.06 4.83
CA VAL A 183 -0.50 -3.09 4.63
C VAL A 183 0.70 -3.46 5.48
N CYS A 184 0.53 -3.80 6.77
CA CYS A 184 1.62 -4.23 7.65
C CYS A 184 2.28 -5.51 7.14
N PHE A 185 1.50 -6.48 6.66
CA PHE A 185 2.02 -7.68 6.01
C PHE A 185 2.88 -7.34 4.78
N THR A 186 2.42 -6.45 3.90
CA THR A 186 3.19 -5.96 2.75
C THR A 186 4.48 -5.25 3.21
N ARG A 187 4.41 -4.41 4.25
CA ARG A 187 5.59 -3.74 4.83
C ARG A 187 6.61 -4.74 5.36
N ASP A 188 6.17 -5.79 6.04
CA ASP A 188 7.05 -6.85 6.56
C ASP A 188 7.80 -7.54 5.43
N LEU A 189 7.12 -7.87 4.33
CA LEU A 189 7.78 -8.45 3.16
C LEU A 189 8.81 -7.50 2.57
N ILE A 190 8.46 -6.24 2.34
CA ILE A 190 9.39 -5.29 1.72
C ILE A 190 10.61 -5.02 2.62
N ASN A 191 10.39 -4.83 3.94
CA ASN A 191 11.45 -4.56 4.90
C ASN A 191 12.39 -5.76 5.15
N THR A 192 11.89 -6.99 4.97
CA THR A 192 12.67 -8.22 5.13
C THR A 192 13.87 -8.24 4.18
N PRO A 193 15.10 -8.49 4.68
CA PRO A 193 16.31 -8.64 3.86
C PRO A 193 16.16 -9.71 2.78
N ALA A 194 16.83 -9.54 1.65
CA ALA A 194 16.74 -10.46 0.51
C ALA A 194 17.05 -11.92 0.87
N GLN A 195 18.06 -12.16 1.71
CA GLN A 195 18.43 -13.52 2.17
C GLN A 195 17.27 -14.29 2.84
N ASP A 196 16.34 -13.58 3.48
CA ASP A 196 15.19 -14.16 4.18
C ASP A 196 13.89 -13.98 3.39
N LYS A 197 14.00 -13.59 2.12
CA LYS A 197 12.91 -13.34 1.19
C LYS A 197 13.35 -13.66 -0.24
N THR A 198 13.96 -14.81 -0.44
CA THR A 198 14.27 -15.31 -1.78
C THR A 198 12.98 -15.65 -2.53
N PRO A 199 13.01 -15.89 -3.85
CA PRO A 199 11.83 -16.27 -4.63
C PRO A 199 11.12 -17.52 -4.09
N THR A 200 11.89 -18.48 -3.58
CA THR A 200 11.37 -19.70 -2.93
C THR A 200 10.64 -19.37 -1.63
N ILE A 201 11.22 -18.49 -0.79
CA ILE A 201 10.59 -18.07 0.46
C ILE A 201 9.31 -17.28 0.18
N LEU A 202 9.32 -16.36 -0.80
CA LEU A 202 8.14 -15.59 -1.17
C LEU A 202 7.00 -16.49 -1.68
N ALA A 203 7.31 -17.52 -2.48
CA ALA A 203 6.34 -18.52 -2.93
C ALA A 203 5.73 -19.32 -1.75
N ASN A 204 6.55 -19.67 -0.75
CA ASN A 204 6.05 -20.34 0.46
C ASN A 204 5.18 -19.40 1.31
N THR A 205 5.53 -18.12 1.41
CA THR A 205 4.68 -17.11 2.04
C THR A 205 3.34 -16.98 1.33
N ALA A 206 3.31 -17.02 0.00
CA ALA A 206 2.06 -17.00 -0.77
C ALA A 206 1.19 -18.24 -0.51
N LYS A 207 1.79 -19.43 -0.38
CA LYS A 207 1.06 -20.64 0.04
C LYS A 207 0.47 -20.52 1.45
N LYS A 208 1.23 -19.95 2.40
CA LYS A 208 0.75 -19.72 3.77
C LYS A 208 -0.45 -18.77 3.78
N LEU A 209 -0.33 -17.64 3.08
CA LEU A 209 -1.42 -16.67 2.90
C LEU A 209 -2.68 -17.34 2.32
N ALA A 210 -2.52 -18.17 1.29
CA ALA A 210 -3.62 -18.93 0.69
C ALA A 210 -4.32 -19.85 1.70
N GLY A 211 -3.56 -20.59 2.50
CA GLY A 211 -4.10 -21.43 3.58
C GLY A 211 -4.90 -20.66 4.63
N GLU A 212 -4.50 -19.42 4.93
CA GLU A 212 -5.16 -18.56 5.92
C GLU A 212 -6.43 -17.85 5.39
N THR A 213 -6.58 -17.73 4.07
CA THR A 213 -7.60 -16.87 3.45
C THR A 213 -8.58 -17.61 2.54
N GLY A 214 -8.30 -18.87 2.19
CA GLY A 214 -9.09 -19.63 1.22
C GLY A 214 -8.83 -19.23 -0.24
N VAL A 215 -7.82 -18.40 -0.50
CA VAL A 215 -7.31 -18.13 -1.86
C VAL A 215 -6.62 -19.40 -2.37
N HIS A 216 -6.83 -19.76 -3.64
CA HIS A 216 -6.07 -20.85 -4.25
C HIS A 216 -4.68 -20.36 -4.66
N CYS A 217 -3.63 -21.15 -4.42
CA CYS A 217 -2.25 -20.79 -4.75
C CYS A 217 -1.58 -21.89 -5.56
N LYS A 218 -1.13 -21.51 -6.76
CA LYS A 218 -0.33 -22.35 -7.66
C LYS A 218 1.04 -21.74 -7.83
N ILE A 219 2.08 -22.56 -7.69
CA ILE A 219 3.47 -22.15 -7.92
C ILE A 219 3.96 -22.85 -9.18
N VAL A 220 4.30 -22.08 -10.21
CA VAL A 220 4.93 -22.59 -11.43
C VAL A 220 6.44 -22.68 -11.18
N SER A 221 6.95 -23.91 -11.26
CA SER A 221 8.35 -24.24 -11.04
C SER A 221 9.23 -23.93 -12.26
N THR A 222 10.56 -23.91 -12.07
CA THR A 222 11.51 -23.62 -13.16
C THR A 222 11.37 -24.55 -14.37
N PRO A 223 11.18 -25.89 -14.22
CA PRO A 223 10.89 -26.75 -15.37
C PRO A 223 9.59 -26.39 -16.10
N GLU A 224 8.55 -25.99 -15.38
CA GLU A 224 7.29 -25.56 -15.97
C GLU A 224 7.44 -24.20 -16.68
N LEU A 225 8.19 -23.26 -16.11
CA LEU A 225 8.53 -21.99 -16.76
C LEU A 225 9.25 -22.23 -18.10
N LYS A 226 10.20 -23.18 -18.14
CA LYS A 226 10.89 -23.59 -19.38
C LYS A 226 9.91 -24.17 -20.40
N LYS A 227 9.01 -25.05 -19.97
CA LYS A 227 7.98 -25.64 -20.84
C LYS A 227 7.01 -24.59 -21.40
N LEU A 228 6.69 -23.57 -20.60
CA LEU A 228 5.83 -22.44 -21.01
C LEU A 228 6.56 -21.43 -21.90
N GLY A 229 7.88 -21.49 -22.02
CA GLY A 229 8.65 -20.51 -22.80
C GLY A 229 8.73 -19.13 -22.16
N MET A 230 8.71 -19.04 -20.81
CA MET A 230 8.81 -17.78 -20.07
C MET A 230 10.27 -17.28 -19.99
N GLY A 231 10.81 -16.88 -21.14
CA GLY A 231 12.21 -16.53 -21.28
C GLY A 231 12.61 -15.23 -20.55
N GLY A 232 11.69 -14.32 -20.27
CA GLY A 232 11.95 -13.13 -19.46
C GLY A 232 12.30 -13.48 -18.02
N ILE A 233 11.42 -14.23 -17.35
CA ILE A 233 11.65 -14.73 -15.98
C ILE A 233 12.92 -15.59 -15.92
N LEU A 234 13.04 -16.53 -16.87
CA LEU A 234 14.19 -17.44 -16.91
C LEU A 234 15.49 -16.69 -17.16
N GLY A 235 15.51 -15.75 -18.12
CA GLY A 235 16.67 -14.95 -18.50
C GLY A 235 17.22 -14.10 -17.37
N VAL A 236 16.34 -13.38 -16.67
CA VAL A 236 16.72 -12.57 -15.51
C VAL A 236 17.31 -13.43 -14.38
N SER A 237 16.77 -14.63 -14.18
CA SER A 237 17.18 -15.52 -13.08
C SER A 237 18.56 -16.16 -13.25
N GLN A 238 19.13 -16.17 -14.46
CA GLN A 238 20.26 -17.07 -14.80
C GLN A 238 21.53 -16.80 -13.98
N GLY A 239 21.69 -15.59 -13.46
CA GLY A 239 22.83 -15.23 -12.61
C GLY A 239 22.66 -15.57 -11.13
N SER A 240 21.45 -15.92 -10.66
CA SER A 240 21.19 -16.27 -9.27
C SER A 240 21.17 -17.79 -9.05
N ASN A 241 21.59 -18.21 -7.86
CA ASN A 241 21.40 -19.58 -7.38
C ASN A 241 19.96 -19.85 -6.89
N GLN A 242 19.15 -18.80 -6.72
CA GLN A 242 17.75 -18.94 -6.31
C GLN A 242 16.85 -19.22 -7.52
N PRO A 243 16.10 -20.34 -7.53
CA PRO A 243 15.27 -20.69 -8.66
C PRO A 243 14.10 -19.71 -8.83
N PRO A 244 13.79 -19.24 -10.05
CA PRO A 244 12.65 -18.36 -10.28
C PRO A 244 11.32 -19.10 -10.07
N LYS A 245 10.26 -18.34 -9.82
CA LYS A 245 8.89 -18.81 -9.64
C LYS A 245 7.92 -17.88 -10.37
N LEU A 246 6.84 -18.42 -10.90
CA LEU A 246 5.61 -17.63 -11.10
C LEU A 246 4.60 -18.08 -10.04
N ILE A 247 4.25 -17.16 -9.15
CA ILE A 247 3.24 -17.38 -8.11
C ILE A 247 1.90 -16.91 -8.67
N ILE A 248 0.89 -17.78 -8.59
CA ILE A 248 -0.47 -17.49 -9.07
C ILE A 248 -1.41 -17.63 -7.86
N LEU A 249 -2.12 -16.55 -7.55
CA LEU A 249 -3.14 -16.48 -6.49
C LEU A 249 -4.50 -16.30 -7.13
N GLU A 250 -5.47 -17.16 -6.82
CA GLU A 250 -6.79 -17.17 -7.44
C GLU A 250 -7.87 -17.04 -6.37
N TYR A 251 -8.61 -15.93 -6.43
CA TYR A 251 -9.70 -15.65 -5.52
C TYR A 251 -11.04 -15.63 -6.27
N ASN A 252 -12.01 -16.36 -5.71
CA ASN A 252 -13.40 -16.33 -6.15
C ASN A 252 -13.63 -16.67 -7.65
N ILE A 253 -12.74 -17.46 -8.25
CA ILE A 253 -12.76 -17.83 -9.68
C ILE A 253 -14.04 -18.54 -10.15
N ARG A 254 -14.86 -19.05 -9.21
CA ARG A 254 -16.15 -19.72 -9.50
C ARG A 254 -17.36 -18.78 -9.48
N ALA A 255 -17.23 -17.53 -9.00
CA ALA A 255 -18.35 -16.58 -8.98
C ALA A 255 -18.89 -16.40 -10.40
N LYS A 256 -20.20 -16.32 -10.61
CA LYS A 256 -20.79 -16.08 -11.94
C LYS A 256 -21.07 -14.59 -12.12
N ASN A 257 -21.12 -14.12 -13.37
CA ASN A 257 -21.47 -12.74 -13.72
C ASN A 257 -20.56 -11.68 -13.06
N GLN A 258 -19.28 -12.01 -12.90
CA GLN A 258 -18.26 -11.12 -12.35
C GLN A 258 -17.15 -10.92 -13.38
N ASP A 259 -16.65 -9.70 -13.44
CA ASP A 259 -15.44 -9.38 -14.19
C ASP A 259 -14.23 -10.12 -13.59
N THR A 260 -13.31 -10.49 -14.47
CA THR A 260 -12.04 -11.12 -14.14
C THR A 260 -10.96 -10.06 -14.13
N ILE A 261 -10.49 -9.70 -12.93
CA ILE A 261 -9.51 -8.64 -12.71
C ILE A 261 -8.19 -9.29 -12.31
N ILE A 262 -7.10 -8.88 -12.94
CA ILE A 262 -5.77 -9.42 -12.69
C ILE A 262 -4.87 -8.34 -12.12
N PHE A 263 -4.20 -8.67 -11.02
CA PHE A 263 -3.12 -7.87 -10.48
C PHE A 263 -1.79 -8.55 -10.77
N VAL A 264 -0.85 -7.84 -11.37
CA VAL A 264 0.49 -8.35 -11.67
C VAL A 264 1.51 -7.60 -10.82
N GLY A 265 2.33 -8.31 -10.04
CA GLY A 265 3.29 -7.67 -9.14
C GLY A 265 4.74 -8.03 -9.46
N LYS A 266 5.59 -7.04 -9.78
CA LYS A 266 7.03 -7.25 -9.95
C LYS A 266 7.61 -7.89 -8.68
N GLY A 267 8.24 -9.05 -8.82
CA GLY A 267 8.81 -9.84 -7.73
C GLY A 267 10.33 -10.01 -7.81
N ILE A 268 11.10 -8.95 -8.06
CA ILE A 268 12.56 -9.03 -7.97
C ILE A 268 12.96 -8.92 -6.50
N THR A 269 13.29 -10.07 -5.90
CA THR A 269 13.57 -10.15 -4.46
C THR A 269 14.88 -9.48 -4.04
N PHE A 270 15.80 -9.36 -4.97
CA PHE A 270 16.96 -8.47 -4.91
C PHE A 270 17.41 -8.11 -6.32
N ASP A 271 17.76 -6.84 -6.52
CA ASP A 271 18.23 -6.31 -7.79
C ASP A 271 19.62 -5.68 -7.67
N SER A 272 20.62 -6.40 -8.13
CA SER A 272 21.99 -5.87 -8.27
C SER A 272 22.22 -5.16 -9.60
N GLY A 273 21.27 -5.24 -10.53
CA GLY A 273 21.40 -4.87 -11.95
C GLY A 273 21.99 -5.94 -12.85
N GLY A 274 22.46 -7.06 -12.30
CA GLY A 274 23.07 -8.13 -13.10
C GLY A 274 24.44 -7.73 -13.63
N ILE A 275 24.71 -7.97 -14.93
CA ILE A 275 25.96 -7.56 -15.57
C ILE A 275 26.09 -6.03 -15.66
N CYS A 276 24.99 -5.33 -15.93
CA CYS A 276 24.85 -3.87 -15.78
C CYS A 276 24.72 -3.49 -14.30
N ILE A 277 25.76 -3.79 -13.51
CA ILE A 277 25.73 -3.68 -12.06
C ILE A 277 25.42 -2.25 -11.58
N LYS A 278 24.55 -2.14 -10.58
CA LYS A 278 24.26 -0.88 -9.90
C LYS A 278 25.46 -0.39 -9.09
N PRO A 279 25.59 0.93 -8.86
CA PRO A 279 26.52 1.46 -7.87
C PRO A 279 26.22 0.91 -6.46
N ALA A 280 27.24 0.83 -5.61
CA ALA A 280 27.10 0.32 -4.24
C ALA A 280 26.16 1.17 -3.36
N LYS A 281 26.07 2.48 -3.63
CA LYS A 281 25.22 3.40 -2.89
C LYS A 281 23.74 2.99 -3.02
N ASP A 282 23.06 2.82 -1.89
CA ASP A 282 21.64 2.46 -1.77
C ASP A 282 21.27 1.09 -2.36
N MET A 283 22.24 0.25 -2.75
CA MET A 283 21.97 -1.11 -3.27
C MET A 283 21.30 -2.01 -2.22
N ASP A 284 21.51 -1.75 -0.93
CA ASP A 284 20.83 -2.44 0.17
C ASP A 284 19.30 -2.24 0.14
N GLN A 285 18.85 -1.11 -0.41
CA GLN A 285 17.43 -0.81 -0.57
C GLN A 285 16.80 -1.66 -1.68
N MET A 286 17.58 -2.23 -2.61
CA MET A 286 17.05 -3.08 -3.70
C MET A 286 16.42 -4.38 -3.23
N LYS A 287 16.48 -4.70 -1.93
CA LYS A 287 15.57 -5.68 -1.31
C LYS A 287 14.09 -5.31 -1.48
N SER A 288 13.77 -4.03 -1.70
CA SER A 288 12.40 -3.55 -1.90
C SER A 288 11.91 -3.72 -3.33
N ASP A 289 12.72 -4.27 -4.25
CA ASP A 289 12.37 -4.35 -5.67
C ASP A 289 11.31 -5.42 -6.02
N MET A 290 10.73 -6.01 -4.96
CA MET A 290 9.55 -6.88 -4.98
C MET A 290 8.32 -6.20 -4.35
N SER A 291 8.32 -4.88 -4.19
CA SER A 291 7.20 -4.15 -3.59
C SER A 291 5.89 -4.34 -4.34
N GLY A 292 5.94 -4.47 -5.67
CA GLY A 292 4.77 -4.80 -6.49
C GLY A 292 4.16 -6.15 -6.12
N ALA A 293 4.99 -7.20 -6.04
CA ALA A 293 4.58 -8.52 -5.58
C ALA A 293 3.98 -8.47 -4.17
N ALA A 294 4.63 -7.76 -3.24
CA ALA A 294 4.15 -7.62 -1.86
C ALA A 294 2.80 -6.89 -1.79
N ALA A 295 2.58 -5.87 -2.63
CA ALA A 295 1.32 -5.14 -2.70
C ALA A 295 0.19 -6.03 -3.26
N VAL A 296 0.46 -6.82 -4.30
CA VAL A 296 -0.52 -7.79 -4.84
C VAL A 296 -0.88 -8.83 -3.78
N MET A 297 0.08 -9.40 -3.07
CA MET A 297 -0.19 -10.36 -1.98
C MET A 297 -1.02 -9.71 -0.86
N GLY A 298 -0.67 -8.49 -0.44
CA GLY A 298 -1.42 -7.74 0.56
C GLY A 298 -2.87 -7.45 0.14
N ALA A 299 -3.07 -6.98 -1.09
CA ALA A 299 -4.39 -6.72 -1.64
C ALA A 299 -5.23 -8.02 -1.68
N MET A 300 -4.67 -9.12 -2.19
CA MET A 300 -5.34 -10.43 -2.20
C MET A 300 -5.72 -10.90 -0.79
N LYS A 301 -4.87 -10.66 0.22
CA LYS A 301 -5.14 -10.97 1.64
C LYS A 301 -6.33 -10.17 2.18
N ALA A 302 -6.39 -8.88 1.88
CA ALA A 302 -7.49 -8.03 2.36
C ALA A 302 -8.81 -8.33 1.63
N ILE A 303 -8.78 -8.37 0.30
CA ILE A 303 -9.94 -8.62 -0.56
C ILE A 303 -10.63 -9.93 -0.17
N SER A 304 -9.85 -10.99 0.05
CA SER A 304 -10.39 -12.30 0.45
C SER A 304 -11.00 -12.28 1.86
N LYS A 305 -10.34 -11.64 2.84
CA LYS A 305 -10.89 -11.45 4.19
C LYS A 305 -12.15 -10.57 4.21
N MET A 306 -12.22 -9.56 3.34
CA MET A 306 -13.39 -8.69 3.18
C MET A 306 -14.53 -9.37 2.41
N ARG A 307 -14.25 -10.50 1.75
CA ARG A 307 -15.20 -11.28 0.95
C ARG A 307 -15.80 -10.47 -0.21
N LEU A 308 -14.98 -9.67 -0.90
CA LEU A 308 -15.46 -8.89 -2.04
C LEU A 308 -15.89 -9.82 -3.20
N PRO A 309 -16.94 -9.46 -3.96
CA PRO A 309 -17.59 -10.39 -4.88
C PRO A 309 -16.86 -10.63 -6.22
N GLN A 310 -15.82 -9.85 -6.55
CA GLN A 310 -15.13 -9.92 -7.84
C GLN A 310 -14.25 -11.18 -7.98
N ARG A 311 -13.94 -11.58 -9.23
CA ARG A 311 -12.94 -12.62 -9.53
C ARG A 311 -11.58 -11.95 -9.64
N ILE A 312 -10.66 -12.26 -8.74
CA ILE A 312 -9.33 -11.64 -8.73
C ILE A 312 -8.25 -12.70 -8.91
N ILE A 313 -7.31 -12.45 -9.83
CA ILE A 313 -6.10 -13.26 -9.99
C ILE A 313 -4.88 -12.38 -9.68
N GLY A 314 -3.99 -12.85 -8.81
CA GLY A 314 -2.67 -12.29 -8.60
C GLY A 314 -1.61 -13.07 -9.36
N LEU A 315 -0.89 -12.43 -10.28
CA LEU A 315 0.27 -13.01 -10.98
C LEU A 315 1.56 -12.34 -10.49
N ILE A 316 2.47 -13.13 -9.94
CA ILE A 316 3.70 -12.60 -9.36
C ILE A 316 4.88 -13.35 -9.98
N PRO A 317 5.46 -12.83 -11.08
CA PRO A 317 6.74 -13.33 -11.57
C PRO A 317 7.83 -12.96 -10.56
N CYS A 318 8.60 -13.94 -10.11
CA CYS A 318 9.48 -13.79 -8.96
C CYS A 318 10.86 -14.39 -9.22
N THR A 319 11.91 -13.59 -9.02
CA THR A 319 13.31 -14.00 -9.19
C THR A 319 14.28 -13.06 -8.45
N GLU A 320 15.59 -13.27 -8.61
CA GLU A 320 16.67 -12.37 -8.18
C GLU A 320 17.51 -12.02 -9.41
N ASN A 321 17.89 -10.74 -9.53
CA ASN A 321 18.78 -10.28 -10.59
C ASN A 321 20.19 -10.12 -10.03
N MET A 322 21.06 -11.07 -10.39
CA MET A 322 22.43 -11.19 -9.88
C MET A 322 23.43 -11.27 -11.03
N PRO A 323 24.65 -10.70 -10.92
CA PRO A 323 25.74 -11.06 -11.81
C PRO A 323 26.13 -12.53 -11.59
N GLY A 324 26.66 -13.17 -12.62
CA GLY A 324 27.12 -14.55 -12.54
C GLY A 324 27.65 -15.02 -13.89
N SER A 325 28.37 -16.14 -13.90
CA SER A 325 28.94 -16.70 -15.14
C SER A 325 27.87 -17.07 -16.19
N SER A 326 26.64 -17.33 -15.73
CA SER A 326 25.50 -17.68 -16.56
C SER A 326 24.51 -16.53 -16.70
N ALA A 327 24.79 -15.35 -16.15
CA ALA A 327 23.86 -14.22 -16.20
C ALA A 327 23.58 -13.79 -17.65
N ILE A 328 22.35 -13.32 -17.87
CA ILE A 328 22.01 -12.63 -19.12
C ILE A 328 22.91 -11.41 -19.30
N LYS A 329 23.28 -11.11 -20.54
CA LYS A 329 24.23 -10.05 -20.91
C LYS A 329 23.56 -9.01 -21.81
N PRO A 330 24.07 -7.77 -21.82
CA PRO A 330 23.78 -6.83 -22.89
C PRO A 330 24.07 -7.45 -24.27
N GLY A 331 23.13 -7.33 -25.19
CA GLY A 331 23.14 -7.93 -26.53
C GLY A 331 22.43 -9.29 -26.65
N ASP A 332 22.10 -9.95 -25.53
CA ASP A 332 21.33 -11.20 -25.58
C ASP A 332 19.88 -10.93 -26.06
N ILE A 333 19.30 -11.88 -26.80
CA ILE A 333 17.89 -11.83 -27.23
C ILE A 333 17.07 -12.80 -26.37
N VAL A 334 16.01 -12.27 -25.75
CA VAL A 334 15.05 -13.04 -24.96
C VAL A 334 13.79 -13.28 -25.77
N LYS A 335 13.29 -14.52 -25.80
CA LYS A 335 11.96 -14.88 -26.31
C LYS A 335 10.99 -15.07 -25.15
N PHE A 336 9.88 -14.34 -25.15
CA PHE A 336 8.88 -14.34 -24.08
C PHE A 336 7.79 -15.37 -24.29
N TYR A 337 6.94 -15.55 -23.27
CA TYR A 337 5.73 -16.36 -23.31
C TYR A 337 4.84 -16.07 -24.53
N SER A 338 4.71 -14.79 -24.91
CA SER A 338 3.91 -14.35 -26.06
C SER A 338 4.52 -14.72 -27.42
N GLY A 339 5.74 -15.28 -27.45
CA GLY A 339 6.51 -15.57 -28.65
C GLY A 339 7.33 -14.38 -29.18
N LYS A 340 7.06 -13.16 -28.70
CA LYS A 340 7.82 -11.95 -29.03
C LYS A 340 9.25 -12.04 -28.51
N THR A 341 10.14 -11.24 -29.10
CA THR A 341 11.56 -11.18 -28.78
C THR A 341 11.97 -9.78 -28.31
N ALA A 342 12.89 -9.69 -27.36
CA ALA A 342 13.55 -8.43 -27.03
C ALA A 342 15.06 -8.57 -26.93
N GLU A 343 15.75 -7.60 -27.50
CA GLU A 343 17.17 -7.36 -27.27
C GLU A 343 17.35 -6.75 -25.88
N VAL A 344 18.13 -7.41 -25.04
CA VAL A 344 18.49 -6.92 -23.71
C VAL A 344 19.69 -6.01 -23.86
N VAL A 345 19.48 -4.71 -23.78
CA VAL A 345 20.56 -3.70 -23.86
C VAL A 345 21.06 -3.33 -22.46
N ASN A 346 20.19 -3.41 -21.44
CA ASN A 346 20.56 -3.16 -20.06
C ASN A 346 19.92 -4.22 -19.14
N THR A 347 20.73 -4.97 -18.40
CA THR A 347 20.25 -6.03 -17.49
C THR A 347 19.67 -5.50 -16.18
N ASP A 348 19.80 -4.20 -15.92
CA ASP A 348 19.15 -3.44 -14.82
C ASP A 348 17.74 -2.95 -15.22
N ALA A 349 17.29 -3.30 -16.42
CA ALA A 349 15.92 -3.15 -16.88
C ALA A 349 15.22 -4.53 -16.90
N GLU A 350 15.41 -5.30 -15.84
CA GLU A 350 14.95 -6.68 -15.65
C GLU A 350 13.47 -6.79 -15.28
N GLY A 351 12.95 -5.85 -14.49
CA GLY A 351 11.58 -5.91 -13.98
C GLY A 351 10.54 -6.01 -15.07
N ARG A 352 10.73 -5.27 -16.17
CA ARG A 352 9.83 -5.32 -17.32
C ARG A 352 9.93 -6.65 -18.09
N LEU A 353 11.08 -7.32 -18.08
CA LEU A 353 11.26 -8.63 -18.73
C LEU A 353 10.43 -9.70 -18.02
N ILE A 354 10.45 -9.72 -16.69
CA ILE A 354 9.67 -10.69 -15.92
C ILE A 354 8.17 -10.40 -15.97
N LEU A 355 7.79 -9.12 -16.04
CA LEU A 355 6.40 -8.68 -16.20
C LEU A 355 5.86 -9.03 -17.58
N ALA A 356 6.67 -8.91 -18.65
CA ALA A 356 6.26 -9.26 -20.01
C ALA A 356 5.75 -10.71 -20.12
N ASP A 357 6.41 -11.67 -19.46
CA ASP A 357 5.93 -13.06 -19.40
C ASP A 357 4.60 -13.18 -18.65
N ALA A 358 4.47 -12.49 -17.51
CA ALA A 358 3.24 -12.54 -16.70
C ALA A 358 2.05 -11.86 -17.39
N LEU A 359 2.28 -10.73 -18.07
CA LEU A 359 1.28 -10.02 -18.87
C LEU A 359 0.84 -10.86 -20.08
N GLY A 360 1.78 -11.50 -20.77
CA GLY A 360 1.43 -12.46 -21.83
C GLY A 360 0.62 -13.64 -21.27
N TYR A 361 1.01 -14.18 -20.11
CA TYR A 361 0.30 -15.29 -19.46
C TYR A 361 -1.12 -14.92 -19.00
N ALA A 362 -1.35 -13.64 -18.64
CA ALA A 362 -2.64 -13.14 -18.19
C ALA A 362 -3.75 -13.33 -19.24
N GLU A 363 -3.43 -13.36 -20.54
CA GLU A 363 -4.40 -13.58 -21.62
C GLU A 363 -5.19 -14.89 -21.47
N ASN A 364 -4.60 -15.92 -20.85
CA ASN A 364 -5.26 -17.22 -20.63
C ASN A 364 -6.53 -17.12 -19.77
N TYR A 365 -6.63 -16.07 -18.96
CA TYR A 365 -7.77 -15.82 -18.08
C TYR A 365 -8.86 -14.96 -18.74
N LYS A 366 -8.63 -14.45 -19.97
CA LYS A 366 -9.52 -13.53 -20.68
C LYS A 366 -9.98 -12.36 -19.78
N PRO A 367 -9.03 -11.57 -19.26
CA PRO A 367 -9.32 -10.58 -18.24
C PRO A 367 -10.11 -9.40 -18.77
N ASP A 368 -10.99 -8.88 -17.92
CA ASP A 368 -11.71 -7.62 -18.13
C ASP A 368 -10.84 -6.41 -17.73
N ALA A 369 -9.88 -6.61 -16.81
CA ALA A 369 -8.87 -5.62 -16.49
C ALA A 369 -7.58 -6.26 -15.96
N VAL A 370 -6.44 -5.67 -16.32
CA VAL A 370 -5.12 -6.05 -15.79
C VAL A 370 -4.42 -4.80 -15.25
N ILE A 371 -4.00 -4.86 -13.99
CA ILE A 371 -3.25 -3.79 -13.34
C ILE A 371 -1.92 -4.36 -12.88
N ASP A 372 -0.81 -3.87 -13.42
CA ASP A 372 0.51 -4.24 -12.93
C ASP A 372 1.13 -3.15 -12.02
N LEU A 373 1.85 -3.58 -10.99
CA LEU A 373 2.52 -2.73 -10.01
C LEU A 373 3.99 -3.12 -9.95
N ALA A 374 4.88 -2.14 -10.11
CA ALA A 374 6.30 -2.40 -10.13
C ALA A 374 7.12 -1.20 -9.64
N THR A 375 8.15 -1.46 -8.83
CA THR A 375 9.26 -0.54 -8.63
C THR A 375 10.11 -0.55 -9.89
N LEU A 376 9.67 0.17 -10.93
CA LEU A 376 10.18 -0.10 -12.29
C LEU A 376 11.27 0.86 -12.72
N THR A 377 11.14 2.16 -12.43
CA THR A 377 12.09 3.13 -12.96
C THR A 377 12.47 4.21 -11.96
N GLY A 378 13.78 4.48 -11.87
CA GLY A 378 14.29 5.69 -11.21
C GLY A 378 13.78 6.98 -11.90
N SER A 379 13.48 6.92 -13.20
CA SER A 379 12.90 8.06 -13.94
C SER A 379 11.52 8.47 -13.42
N CYS A 380 10.70 7.55 -12.92
CA CYS A 380 9.42 7.88 -12.30
C CYS A 380 9.63 8.68 -11.00
N VAL A 381 10.64 8.30 -10.20
CA VAL A 381 11.03 9.04 -8.99
C VAL A 381 11.47 10.47 -9.33
N VAL A 382 12.26 10.64 -10.40
CA VAL A 382 12.67 11.99 -10.85
C VAL A 382 11.47 12.83 -11.30
N ALA A 383 10.49 12.22 -11.97
CA ALA A 383 9.33 12.92 -12.52
C ALA A 383 8.28 13.29 -11.46
N LEU A 384 7.96 12.39 -10.52
CA LEU A 384 6.82 12.51 -9.60
C LEU A 384 7.23 12.52 -8.11
N GLY A 385 8.51 12.36 -7.82
CA GLY A 385 9.02 12.27 -6.45
C GLY A 385 8.45 11.06 -5.71
N THR A 386 8.16 11.26 -4.42
CA THR A 386 7.64 10.21 -3.51
C THR A 386 6.16 10.41 -3.16
N ILE A 387 5.47 11.30 -3.89
CA ILE A 387 4.12 11.75 -3.55
C ILE A 387 3.03 11.02 -4.34
N ALA A 388 3.30 10.69 -5.61
CA ALA A 388 2.35 10.06 -6.51
C ALA A 388 3.02 8.92 -7.29
N THR A 389 2.26 7.86 -7.53
CA THR A 389 2.64 6.71 -8.36
C THR A 389 2.46 7.07 -9.84
N GLY A 390 3.41 6.72 -10.69
CA GLY A 390 3.28 6.92 -12.14
C GLY A 390 2.28 5.93 -12.73
N MET A 391 1.36 6.37 -13.57
CA MET A 391 0.32 5.55 -14.19
C MET A 391 0.37 5.66 -15.71
N ALA A 392 0.45 4.56 -16.41
CA ALA A 392 0.34 4.50 -17.87
C ALA A 392 -0.62 3.37 -18.24
N GLY A 393 -1.32 3.45 -19.37
CA GLY A 393 -2.28 2.40 -19.72
C GLY A 393 -2.95 2.60 -21.07
N ASN A 394 -3.56 1.53 -21.57
CA ASN A 394 -4.21 1.48 -22.88
C ASN A 394 -5.74 1.68 -22.83
N ASN A 395 -6.30 1.91 -21.63
CA ASN A 395 -7.74 2.03 -21.43
C ASN A 395 -8.09 3.22 -20.51
N GLU A 396 -8.77 4.22 -21.06
CA GLU A 396 -9.12 5.46 -20.35
C GLU A 396 -10.07 5.24 -19.17
N GLU A 397 -11.04 4.35 -19.31
CA GLU A 397 -12.02 4.07 -18.26
C GLU A 397 -11.34 3.40 -17.05
N LEU A 398 -10.46 2.44 -17.28
CA LEU A 398 -9.67 1.80 -16.22
C LEU A 398 -8.74 2.81 -15.53
N LYS A 399 -8.03 3.66 -16.30
CA LYS A 399 -7.20 4.75 -15.74
C LYS A 399 -8.03 5.70 -14.87
N LYS A 400 -9.23 6.07 -15.31
CA LYS A 400 -10.15 6.93 -14.55
C LYS A 400 -10.58 6.29 -13.24
N ARG A 401 -10.94 5.00 -13.25
CA ARG A 401 -11.31 4.24 -12.04
C ARG A 401 -10.16 4.20 -11.03
N ILE A 402 -8.94 3.92 -11.49
CA ILE A 402 -7.74 3.89 -10.64
C ILE A 402 -7.45 5.29 -10.07
N ARG A 403 -7.59 6.35 -10.87
CA ARG A 403 -7.42 7.73 -10.39
C ARG A 403 -8.40 8.06 -9.26
N ILE A 404 -9.68 7.73 -9.43
CA ILE A 404 -10.71 7.93 -8.39
C ILE A 404 -10.38 7.12 -7.13
N ALA A 405 -9.98 5.85 -7.28
CA ALA A 405 -9.56 5.01 -6.16
C ALA A 405 -8.31 5.56 -5.45
N GLY A 406 -7.37 6.13 -6.19
CA GLY A 406 -6.16 6.78 -5.65
C GLY A 406 -6.46 8.02 -4.82
N GLU A 407 -7.41 8.86 -5.26
CA GLU A 407 -7.88 10.01 -4.49
C GLU A 407 -8.59 9.59 -3.20
N LYS A 408 -9.46 8.56 -3.25
CA LYS A 408 -10.18 8.06 -2.06
C LYS A 408 -9.26 7.36 -1.04
N SER A 409 -8.34 6.53 -1.51
CA SER A 409 -7.40 5.78 -0.67
C SER A 409 -6.20 6.62 -0.19
N TRP A 410 -5.99 7.77 -0.81
CA TRP A 410 -4.81 8.63 -0.67
C TRP A 410 -3.49 7.97 -1.11
N GLU A 411 -3.60 7.01 -2.02
CA GLU A 411 -2.48 6.42 -2.78
C GLU A 411 -2.57 6.92 -4.22
N ARG A 412 -2.28 8.21 -4.38
CA ARG A 412 -2.53 8.96 -5.62
C ARG A 412 -1.67 8.46 -6.77
N VAL A 413 -2.25 8.57 -7.96
CA VAL A 413 -1.61 8.21 -9.22
C VAL A 413 -1.60 9.42 -10.15
N TRP A 414 -0.57 9.54 -10.98
CA TRP A 414 -0.48 10.56 -12.01
C TRP A 414 -0.17 9.95 -13.37
N GLU A 415 -0.89 10.39 -14.40
CA GLU A 415 -0.81 9.78 -15.70
C GLU A 415 0.43 10.22 -16.51
N LEU A 416 1.08 9.25 -17.13
CA LEU A 416 2.16 9.41 -18.10
C LEU A 416 1.65 8.94 -19.48
N PRO A 417 2.05 9.63 -20.57
CA PRO A 417 1.56 9.31 -21.91
C PRO A 417 2.15 8.00 -22.45
N LEU A 418 1.46 7.39 -23.42
CA LEU A 418 1.93 6.24 -24.21
C LEU A 418 1.88 6.54 -25.73
N TRP A 419 2.25 7.76 -26.12
CA TRP A 419 2.21 8.19 -27.52
C TRP A 419 3.16 7.38 -28.41
N ASP A 420 2.85 7.32 -29.70
CA ASP A 420 3.56 6.49 -30.67
C ASP A 420 5.03 6.89 -30.84
N GLU A 421 5.37 8.16 -30.66
CA GLU A 421 6.75 8.66 -30.75
C GLU A 421 7.67 8.03 -29.70
N TYR A 422 7.14 7.70 -28.52
CA TYR A 422 7.91 7.00 -27.49
C TYR A 422 8.09 5.51 -27.81
N GLN A 423 7.22 4.93 -28.64
CA GLN A 423 7.33 3.53 -29.07
C GLN A 423 8.53 3.33 -29.99
N GLU A 424 8.92 4.36 -30.74
CA GLU A 424 10.10 4.34 -31.62
C GLU A 424 11.41 4.14 -30.85
N TYR A 425 11.46 4.58 -29.58
CA TYR A 425 12.68 4.54 -28.77
C TYR A 425 13.08 3.11 -28.40
N ILE A 426 12.12 2.18 -28.40
CA ILE A 426 12.35 0.77 -28.06
C ILE A 426 12.48 -0.12 -29.29
N LYS A 427 12.64 0.43 -30.51
CA LYS A 427 12.87 -0.40 -31.70
C LYS A 427 14.23 -1.10 -31.65
N SER A 428 14.26 -2.36 -32.08
CA SER A 428 15.49 -3.14 -32.27
C SER A 428 15.73 -3.45 -33.73
N ASP A 429 17.01 -3.52 -34.11
CA ASP A 429 17.46 -3.92 -35.43
C ASP A 429 17.56 -5.45 -35.56
N ILE A 430 17.58 -6.17 -34.43
CA ILE A 430 17.85 -7.62 -34.36
C ILE A 430 16.78 -8.43 -33.61
N ALA A 431 15.81 -7.76 -32.98
CA ALA A 431 14.69 -8.35 -32.27
C ALA A 431 13.41 -7.50 -32.49
N ASP A 432 12.26 -7.91 -31.96
CA ASP A 432 11.03 -7.12 -32.12
C ASP A 432 11.12 -5.75 -31.42
N ILE A 433 11.77 -5.70 -30.24
CA ILE A 433 12.00 -4.49 -29.43
C ILE A 433 13.30 -4.57 -28.62
N LYS A 434 13.78 -3.44 -28.09
CA LYS A 434 14.82 -3.35 -27.04
C LYS A 434 14.15 -3.25 -25.68
N ASN A 435 14.80 -3.76 -24.63
CA ASN A 435 14.29 -3.63 -23.28
C ASN A 435 14.47 -2.22 -22.65
N THR A 436 15.10 -1.27 -23.35
CA THR A 436 15.22 0.12 -22.89
C THR A 436 15.10 1.08 -24.06
N GLY A 437 14.58 2.28 -23.79
CA GLY A 437 14.45 3.39 -24.75
C GLY A 437 15.57 4.43 -24.65
N GLY A 438 16.64 4.13 -23.91
CA GLY A 438 17.74 5.08 -23.65
C GLY A 438 17.53 5.93 -22.39
N PRO A 439 18.28 7.05 -22.24
CA PRO A 439 18.33 7.82 -21.00
C PRO A 439 17.12 8.74 -20.77
N HIS A 440 16.35 9.04 -21.82
CA HIS A 440 15.23 9.98 -21.76
C HIS A 440 13.89 9.26 -21.63
N ALA A 441 12.94 9.87 -20.92
CA ALA A 441 11.57 9.35 -20.76
C ALA A 441 11.52 7.89 -20.27
N GLY A 442 12.45 7.49 -19.39
CA GLY A 442 12.63 6.09 -18.97
C GLY A 442 11.36 5.44 -18.38
N ALA A 443 10.55 6.20 -17.63
CA ALA A 443 9.28 5.71 -17.09
C ALA A 443 8.26 5.42 -18.20
N ILE A 444 8.16 6.30 -19.20
CA ILE A 444 7.25 6.15 -20.33
C ILE A 444 7.70 4.99 -21.22
N THR A 445 8.99 4.92 -21.59
CA THR A 445 9.51 3.86 -22.47
C THR A 445 9.47 2.48 -21.81
N ALA A 446 9.56 2.40 -20.47
CA ALA A 446 9.29 1.17 -19.73
C ALA A 446 7.83 0.72 -19.87
N ALA A 447 6.87 1.65 -19.76
CA ALA A 447 5.46 1.35 -19.99
C ALA A 447 5.17 1.02 -21.47
N CYS A 448 5.83 1.67 -22.43
CA CYS A 448 5.77 1.30 -23.85
C CYS A 448 6.22 -0.15 -24.07
N PHE A 449 7.33 -0.57 -23.44
CA PHE A 449 7.79 -1.96 -23.49
C PHE A 449 6.71 -2.91 -22.97
N LEU A 450 6.15 -2.64 -21.78
CA LEU A 450 5.10 -3.46 -21.17
C LEU A 450 3.86 -3.56 -22.06
N SER A 451 3.42 -2.46 -22.69
CA SER A 451 2.25 -2.44 -23.56
C SER A 451 2.35 -3.37 -24.78
N LYS A 452 3.57 -3.83 -25.13
CA LYS A 452 3.74 -4.84 -26.18
C LYS A 452 3.33 -6.24 -25.71
N PHE A 453 3.07 -6.45 -24.43
CA PHE A 453 2.75 -7.77 -23.86
C PHE A 453 1.33 -7.85 -23.28
N THR A 454 0.51 -6.82 -23.44
CA THR A 454 -0.79 -6.69 -22.77
C THR A 454 -1.98 -7.21 -23.60
N GLY A 455 -1.72 -8.05 -24.62
CA GLY A 455 -2.76 -8.56 -25.50
C GLY A 455 -3.73 -7.51 -26.03
N LYS A 456 -5.03 -7.84 -26.00
CA LYS A 456 -6.14 -6.93 -26.32
C LYS A 456 -6.95 -6.49 -25.09
N TYR A 457 -6.52 -6.85 -23.88
CA TYR A 457 -7.29 -6.55 -22.68
C TYR A 457 -7.04 -5.12 -22.17
N PRO A 458 -7.99 -4.53 -21.41
CA PRO A 458 -7.76 -3.28 -20.69
C PRO A 458 -6.62 -3.42 -19.68
N TRP A 459 -5.64 -2.53 -19.77
CA TRP A 459 -4.42 -2.60 -18.97
C TRP A 459 -3.98 -1.24 -18.46
N VAL A 460 -3.50 -1.23 -17.21
CA VAL A 460 -2.82 -0.10 -16.57
C VAL A 460 -1.57 -0.59 -15.83
N HIS A 461 -0.46 0.10 -16.05
CA HIS A 461 0.78 -0.02 -15.29
C HIS A 461 0.88 1.07 -14.22
N LEU A 462 1.34 0.67 -13.03
CA LEU A 462 1.62 1.52 -11.89
C LEU A 462 3.11 1.42 -11.53
N ASP A 463 3.89 2.46 -11.84
CA ASP A 463 5.29 2.60 -11.42
C ASP A 463 5.34 3.18 -10.00
N ILE A 464 5.53 2.29 -9.04
CA ILE A 464 5.56 2.59 -7.60
C ILE A 464 6.98 2.82 -7.07
N ALA A 465 8.00 2.99 -7.94
CA ALA A 465 9.39 3.15 -7.53
C ALA A 465 9.61 4.26 -6.49
N GLY A 466 8.90 5.39 -6.63
CA GLY A 466 9.02 6.52 -5.71
C GLY A 466 8.17 6.41 -4.44
N THR A 467 7.11 5.61 -4.47
CA THR A 467 6.09 5.59 -3.41
C THR A 467 6.17 4.35 -2.52
N SER A 468 6.93 3.32 -2.89
CA SER A 468 7.04 2.06 -2.14
C SER A 468 7.88 2.15 -0.86
N TRP A 469 8.71 3.18 -0.74
CA TRP A 469 9.62 3.38 0.38
C TRP A 469 9.47 4.79 0.97
N CYS A 470 9.63 4.90 2.29
CA CYS A 470 9.54 6.14 3.04
C CYS A 470 10.83 6.38 3.82
N ASP A 471 11.50 7.50 3.56
CA ASP A 471 12.76 7.83 4.25
C ASP A 471 12.57 8.43 5.64
N LYS A 472 11.36 8.93 5.92
CA LYS A 472 10.99 9.59 7.18
C LYS A 472 9.64 9.10 7.68
N ASN A 473 9.44 9.24 8.98
CA ASN A 473 8.14 9.02 9.59
C ASN A 473 7.16 10.12 9.13
N THR A 474 5.93 9.71 8.84
CA THR A 474 4.75 10.57 8.74
C THR A 474 3.80 10.25 9.90
N ALA A 475 2.59 10.81 9.88
CA ALA A 475 1.61 10.57 10.93
C ALA A 475 1.20 9.08 11.10
N TYR A 476 1.24 8.29 10.01
CA TYR A 476 0.84 6.87 10.04
C TYR A 476 1.74 5.94 9.18
N THR A 477 2.80 6.46 8.58
CA THR A 477 3.80 5.64 7.88
C THR A 477 5.15 5.81 8.55
N ARG A 478 5.79 4.70 8.92
CA ARG A 478 7.13 4.70 9.50
C ARG A 478 8.18 4.61 8.40
N LYS A 479 9.42 5.03 8.71
CA LYS A 479 10.57 4.84 7.83
C LYS A 479 10.69 3.38 7.41
N GLY A 480 10.97 3.14 6.12
CA GLY A 480 10.98 1.82 5.49
C GLY A 480 9.86 1.67 4.47
N ALA A 481 9.40 0.44 4.28
CA ALA A 481 8.30 0.13 3.36
C ALA A 481 7.03 0.94 3.66
N SER A 482 6.43 1.53 2.62
CA SER A 482 5.18 2.29 2.74
C SER A 482 3.94 1.38 2.74
N GLY A 483 3.97 0.30 1.96
CA GLY A 483 2.83 -0.57 1.66
C GLY A 483 1.90 -0.04 0.56
N VAL A 484 2.36 0.94 -0.23
CA VAL A 484 1.59 1.52 -1.34
C VAL A 484 1.07 0.46 -2.31
N GLY A 485 -0.10 0.70 -2.89
CA GLY A 485 -0.77 -0.19 -3.82
C GLY A 485 -1.82 -1.04 -3.11
N VAL A 486 -1.62 -1.42 -1.84
CA VAL A 486 -2.58 -2.26 -1.11
C VAL A 486 -3.92 -1.54 -0.96
N ARG A 487 -3.94 -0.30 -0.44
CA ARG A 487 -5.19 0.44 -0.22
C ARG A 487 -5.79 0.88 -1.54
N LEU A 488 -4.97 1.28 -2.51
CA LEU A 488 -5.42 1.61 -3.86
C LEU A 488 -6.19 0.46 -4.51
N LEU A 489 -5.61 -0.75 -4.52
CA LEU A 489 -6.22 -1.91 -5.16
C LEU A 489 -7.49 -2.35 -4.42
N ILE A 490 -7.51 -2.33 -3.08
CA ILE A 490 -8.71 -2.65 -2.31
C ILE A 490 -9.83 -1.64 -2.63
N GLN A 491 -9.52 -0.34 -2.61
CA GLN A 491 -10.48 0.71 -2.92
C GLN A 491 -11.03 0.58 -4.35
N LEU A 492 -10.17 0.26 -5.32
CA LEU A 492 -10.56 0.00 -6.70
C LEU A 492 -11.58 -1.15 -6.80
N ILE A 493 -11.37 -2.24 -6.06
CA ILE A 493 -12.29 -3.39 -6.06
C ILE A 493 -13.58 -3.10 -5.31
N GLN A 494 -13.54 -2.35 -4.21
CA GLN A 494 -14.75 -1.91 -3.49
C GLN A 494 -15.63 -1.03 -4.38
N ASP A 495 -15.01 -0.15 -5.18
CA ASP A 495 -15.71 0.72 -6.14
C ASP A 495 -16.02 0.02 -7.47
N TRP A 496 -15.64 -1.26 -7.65
CA TRP A 496 -15.70 -1.92 -8.95
C TRP A 496 -17.14 -2.23 -9.36
N THR A 497 -17.59 -1.50 -10.39
CA THR A 497 -18.78 -1.84 -11.17
C THR A 497 -18.37 -2.56 -12.44
N ARG A 498 -19.13 -3.60 -12.81
CA ARG A 498 -18.88 -4.38 -14.02
C ARG A 498 -18.70 -3.48 -15.26
N PHE A 499 -17.78 -3.80 -16.18
CA PHE A 499 -17.79 -3.13 -17.50
C PHE A 499 -19.14 -3.38 -18.19
N SER A 500 -19.73 -2.30 -18.72
CA SER A 500 -21.01 -2.31 -19.44
C SER A 500 -20.85 -2.85 -20.85
#